data_AF-A0A1V5IJH5-F1
#
_entry.id   AF-A0A1V5IJH5-F1
#
_cell.length_a   1.000
_cell.length_b   1.000
_cell.length_c   1.000
_cell.angle_alpha   90.00
_cell.angle_beta   90.00
_cell.angle_gamma   90.00
#
_symmetry.space_group_name_H-M   'P 1'
#
loop_
_entity.id
_entity.type
_entity.pdbx_description
1 polymer ?
#
loop_
_entity_poly.entity_id
_entity_poly.type
_entity_poly.pdbx_seq_one_letter_code
_entity_poly.pdbx_strand_id
1 'polypeptide(L)'
;MGMVPDNKHTFISVHRSFSMNRISVFTSGALFILLVVILVCAGCTQPYGETTQTASPTTTPASTQTISAGYETQKTELAELAASFASQIDNRTFIAALKEGPNSTGFATILAQLKAFQATDSRIAFVYILEQQNGIVRFVIVSDYGMPNSATFMMVYPGAPEELKTPITAPMGVGPYTDPWGTFLSGYAPVKMSANETTYIMAVDMRV
;
A
#
# COMPACT_ATOMS: atom_id res chain seq x y z
N MET A 1 65.36 -14.06 -27.40
CA MET A 1 65.70 -12.64 -27.62
C MET A 1 64.38 -11.90 -27.79
N GLY A 2 63.78 -11.34 -26.74
CA GLY A 2 64.05 -9.97 -26.24
C GLY A 2 63.28 -8.98 -27.14
N MET A 3 62.25 -8.24 -26.72
CA MET A 3 62.18 -7.31 -25.58
C MET A 3 60.72 -7.04 -25.18
N VAL A 4 60.52 -6.94 -23.86
CA VAL A 4 59.43 -6.19 -23.20
C VAL A 4 59.85 -4.71 -23.15
N PRO A 5 58.92 -3.76 -23.33
CA PRO A 5 58.82 -2.64 -22.39
C PRO A 5 57.34 -2.37 -22.04
N ASP A 6 56.94 -2.37 -20.77
CA ASP A 6 57.22 -1.45 -19.66
C ASP A 6 56.12 -0.40 -19.50
N ASN A 7 55.59 -0.39 -18.29
CA ASN A 7 54.30 0.14 -17.86
C ASN A 7 54.54 1.52 -17.25
N LYS A 8 53.96 2.59 -17.80
CA LYS A 8 54.00 3.92 -17.18
C LYS A 8 52.61 4.35 -16.71
N HIS A 9 52.48 4.27 -15.39
CA HIS A 9 51.47 4.93 -14.57
C HIS A 9 51.24 6.38 -14.99
N THR A 10 49.98 6.77 -15.20
CA THR A 10 49.57 8.18 -15.10
C THR A 10 48.45 8.25 -14.05
N PHE A 11 48.85 8.64 -12.85
CA PHE A 11 47.98 9.14 -11.80
C PHE A 11 47.50 10.54 -12.21
N ILE A 12 46.21 10.72 -12.44
CA ILE A 12 45.58 12.05 -12.41
C ILE A 12 44.71 12.09 -11.15
N SER A 13 45.34 12.57 -10.08
CA SER A 13 44.67 13.21 -8.95
C SER A 13 44.47 14.68 -9.34
N VAL A 14 43.29 15.27 -9.14
CA VAL A 14 43.13 16.68 -8.73
C VAL A 14 41.66 17.05 -8.47
N HIS A 15 41.46 17.48 -7.22
CA HIS A 15 40.45 18.37 -6.64
C HIS A 15 38.96 18.02 -6.60
N ARG A 16 38.55 17.61 -5.40
CA ARG A 16 37.28 17.97 -4.75
C ARG A 16 36.91 19.43 -5.03
N SER A 17 35.71 19.66 -5.53
CA SER A 17 34.99 20.91 -5.36
C SER A 17 33.72 20.62 -4.56
N PHE A 18 33.76 20.99 -3.28
CA PHE A 18 32.64 20.91 -2.36
C PHE A 18 31.89 22.24 -2.48
N SER A 19 30.83 22.28 -3.30
CA SER A 19 29.93 23.43 -3.36
C SER A 19 28.80 23.23 -2.36
N MET A 20 28.96 23.83 -1.18
CA MET A 20 27.87 24.04 -0.21
C MET A 20 26.95 25.13 -0.74
N ASN A 21 25.84 24.74 -1.37
CA ASN A 21 24.78 25.69 -1.65
C ASN A 21 23.90 25.85 -0.41
N ARG A 22 23.80 27.09 0.05
CA ARG A 22 23.17 27.50 1.31
C ARG A 22 21.66 27.33 1.22
N ILE A 23 21.08 26.59 2.17
CA ILE A 23 19.64 26.60 2.41
C ILE A 23 19.34 27.88 3.20
N SER A 24 18.76 28.86 2.52
CA SER A 24 18.21 30.06 3.14
C SER A 24 16.96 29.68 3.93
N VAL A 25 17.06 29.83 5.25
CA VAL A 25 15.95 29.78 6.20
C VAL A 25 15.05 30.98 5.93
N PHE A 26 13.83 30.74 5.44
CA PHE A 26 12.80 31.77 5.34
C PHE A 26 12.02 31.83 6.66
N THR A 27 12.39 32.81 7.47
CA THR A 27 11.67 33.22 8.68
C THR A 27 10.53 34.14 8.26
N SER A 28 9.29 33.65 8.25
CA SER A 28 8.09 34.50 8.16
C SER A 28 7.40 34.52 9.51
N GLY A 29 7.79 35.50 10.32
CA GLY A 29 7.09 35.87 11.54
C GLY A 29 5.85 36.71 11.23
N ALA A 30 4.81 36.44 12.01
CA ALA A 30 3.77 37.34 12.49
C ALA A 30 2.74 37.93 11.51
N LEU A 31 1.52 38.00 12.05
CA LEU A 31 0.46 38.98 11.76
C LEU A 31 -0.62 38.58 10.74
N PHE A 32 -1.56 37.74 11.16
CA PHE A 32 -2.97 37.99 10.81
C PHE A 32 -3.82 38.00 12.08
N ILE A 33 -4.29 39.21 12.37
CA ILE A 33 -5.09 39.65 13.49
C ILE A 33 -6.54 39.21 13.30
N LEU A 34 -7.06 38.55 14.33
CA LEU A 34 -8.38 38.69 14.96
C LEU A 34 -9.42 39.64 14.27
N LEU A 35 -10.52 39.07 13.76
CA LEU A 35 -11.89 39.63 13.64
C LEU A 35 -12.74 38.53 12.98
N VAL A 36 -13.81 37.96 13.55
CA VAL A 36 -14.97 38.56 14.22
C VAL A 36 -15.54 37.58 15.24
N VAL A 37 -15.94 38.14 16.37
CA VAL A 37 -16.52 37.54 17.56
C VAL A 37 -18.01 37.93 17.60
N ILE A 38 -18.89 36.95 17.89
CA ILE A 38 -20.23 37.05 18.51
C ILE A 38 -21.44 37.55 17.66
N LEU A 39 -22.48 36.70 17.56
CA LEU A 39 -23.88 37.02 17.95
C LEU A 39 -24.71 35.71 18.07
N VAL A 40 -24.93 35.16 19.26
CA VAL A 40 -26.06 35.35 20.21
C VAL A 40 -27.38 34.72 19.76
N CYS A 41 -27.73 33.67 20.52
CA CYS A 41 -29.03 33.25 21.04
C CYS A 41 -30.30 34.00 20.59
N ALA A 42 -31.17 33.24 19.91
CA ALA A 42 -32.63 33.26 20.09
C ALA A 42 -33.07 31.83 19.80
N GLY A 43 -33.50 31.03 20.76
CA GLY A 43 -34.75 31.24 21.47
C GLY A 43 -35.85 30.48 20.74
N CYS A 44 -36.06 29.22 21.09
CA CYS A 44 -37.35 28.54 20.98
C CYS A 44 -37.41 27.45 22.05
N THR A 45 -37.89 27.86 23.21
CA THR A 45 -38.53 27.05 24.24
C THR A 45 -39.45 26.02 23.57
N GLN A 46 -39.24 24.73 23.83
CA GLN A 46 -40.26 23.72 23.54
C GLN A 46 -40.75 23.12 24.85
N PRO A 47 -42.08 23.01 25.05
CA PRO A 47 -42.66 22.49 26.28
C PRO A 47 -42.36 21.01 26.42
N TYR A 48 -41.90 20.64 27.62
CA TYR A 48 -41.75 19.29 28.11
C TYR A 48 -43.12 18.58 28.10
N GLY A 49 -43.32 17.73 27.10
CA GLY A 49 -44.42 16.77 27.05
C GLY A 49 -43.95 15.44 27.61
N GLU A 50 -44.31 15.14 28.85
CA GLU A 50 -44.25 13.80 29.41
C GLU A 50 -45.18 12.88 28.61
N THR A 51 -44.63 11.84 27.98
CA THR A 51 -45.42 10.69 27.56
C THR A 51 -44.72 9.41 28.02
N THR A 52 -45.43 8.71 28.89
CA THR A 52 -45.15 7.40 29.46
C THR A 52 -44.78 6.39 28.37
N GLN A 53 -43.54 5.90 28.40
CA GLN A 53 -43.09 4.81 27.53
C GLN A 53 -43.46 3.46 28.16
N THR A 54 -44.61 2.92 27.76
CA THR A 54 -44.97 1.52 27.98
C THR A 54 -44.05 0.64 27.13
N ALA A 55 -43.21 -0.15 27.79
CA ALA A 55 -42.32 -1.11 27.15
C ALA A 55 -43.11 -2.24 26.46
N SER A 56 -42.69 -2.59 25.24
CA SER A 56 -42.86 -3.92 24.64
C SER A 56 -41.67 -4.22 23.72
N PRO A 57 -41.24 -5.48 23.64
CA PRO A 57 -39.87 -5.81 23.26
C PRO A 57 -39.64 -5.70 21.75
N THR A 58 -38.68 -4.88 21.36
CA THR A 58 -38.08 -4.88 20.03
C THR A 58 -37.15 -6.08 19.90
N THR A 59 -37.49 -7.05 19.05
CA THR A 59 -36.50 -8.00 18.54
C THR A 59 -35.54 -7.28 17.60
N THR A 60 -34.33 -7.06 18.11
CA THR A 60 -33.13 -6.55 17.44
C THR A 60 -32.62 -7.50 16.34
N PRO A 61 -32.30 -6.97 15.15
CA PRO A 61 -31.10 -7.38 14.43
C PRO A 61 -30.28 -6.14 14.07
N ALA A 62 -29.54 -5.57 15.02
CA ALA A 62 -28.76 -4.33 14.83
C ALA A 62 -27.23 -4.53 14.92
N SER A 63 -26.74 -5.77 14.94
CA SER A 63 -25.30 -6.04 15.09
C SER A 63 -24.54 -6.25 13.79
N THR A 64 -25.20 -6.66 12.69
CA THR A 64 -24.50 -7.00 11.44
C THR A 64 -24.36 -5.80 10.49
N GLN A 65 -25.29 -4.85 10.50
CA GLN A 65 -25.30 -3.71 9.56
C GLN A 65 -24.23 -2.65 9.88
N THR A 66 -23.84 -2.48 11.14
CA THR A 66 -22.87 -1.46 11.57
C THR A 66 -21.44 -1.82 11.20
N ILE A 67 -21.07 -3.11 11.24
CA ILE A 67 -19.71 -3.56 10.90
C ILE A 67 -19.48 -3.52 9.38
N SER A 68 -20.48 -3.92 8.57
CA SER A 68 -20.37 -3.85 7.11
C SER A 68 -20.27 -2.42 6.58
N ALA A 69 -21.01 -1.47 7.17
CA ALA A 69 -20.90 -0.05 6.79
C ALA A 69 -19.54 0.56 7.19
N GLY A 70 -18.92 0.08 8.27
CA GLY A 70 -17.62 0.56 8.73
C GLY A 70 -16.46 0.18 7.79
N TYR A 71 -16.53 -0.97 7.13
CA TYR A 71 -15.45 -1.46 6.27
C TYR A 71 -15.40 -0.82 4.88
N GLU A 72 -16.49 -0.25 4.36
CA GLU A 72 -16.51 0.28 3.00
C GLU A 72 -15.56 1.48 2.82
N THR A 73 -15.45 2.35 3.81
CA THR A 73 -14.45 3.44 3.81
C THR A 73 -13.03 2.86 3.80
N GLN A 74 -12.76 1.86 4.63
CA GLN A 74 -11.44 1.24 4.75
C GLN A 74 -11.03 0.49 3.46
N LYS A 75 -11.99 -0.19 2.81
CA LYS A 75 -11.78 -0.82 1.50
C LYS A 75 -11.41 0.20 0.43
N THR A 76 -12.10 1.34 0.42
CA THR A 76 -11.81 2.44 -0.52
C THR A 76 -10.40 2.99 -0.29
N GLU A 77 -10.04 3.27 0.97
CA GLU A 77 -8.69 3.72 1.34
C GLU A 77 -7.61 2.72 0.91
N LEU A 78 -7.83 1.41 1.13
CA LEU A 78 -6.88 0.38 0.74
C LEU A 78 -6.74 0.26 -0.79
N ALA A 79 -7.83 0.41 -1.54
CA ALA A 79 -7.79 0.42 -3.01
C ALA A 79 -6.93 1.58 -3.53
N GLU A 80 -7.12 2.78 -2.98
CA GLU A 80 -6.35 3.98 -3.33
C GLU A 80 -4.87 3.83 -2.96
N LEU A 81 -4.60 3.26 -1.79
CA LEU A 81 -3.23 3.00 -1.34
C LEU A 81 -2.52 1.98 -2.24
N ALA A 82 -3.19 0.88 -2.58
CA ALA A 82 -2.68 -0.09 -3.54
C ALA A 82 -2.39 0.55 -4.90
N ALA A 83 -3.27 1.44 -5.38
CA ALA A 83 -3.07 2.16 -6.64
C ALA A 83 -1.85 3.09 -6.59
N SER A 84 -1.70 3.82 -5.49
CA SER A 84 -0.54 4.69 -5.24
C SER A 84 0.77 3.88 -5.24
N PHE A 85 0.80 2.75 -4.54
CA PHE A 85 1.97 1.87 -4.50
C PHE A 85 2.25 1.22 -5.87
N ALA A 86 1.22 0.76 -6.58
CA ALA A 86 1.35 0.19 -7.92
C ALA A 86 2.01 1.16 -8.90
N SER A 87 1.66 2.45 -8.82
CA SER A 87 2.21 3.50 -9.70
C SER A 87 3.70 3.78 -9.49
N GLN A 88 4.25 3.36 -8.35
CA GLN A 88 5.64 3.60 -7.96
C GLN A 88 6.56 2.42 -8.28
N ILE A 89 6.02 1.31 -8.78
CA ILE A 89 6.83 0.16 -9.17
C ILE A 89 7.56 0.46 -10.49
N ASP A 90 8.88 0.38 -10.47
CA ASP A 90 9.69 0.48 -11.69
C ASP A 90 9.58 -0.81 -12.50
N ASN A 91 8.96 -0.72 -13.67
CA ASN A 91 8.70 -1.87 -14.54
C ASN A 91 9.97 -2.61 -14.94
N ARG A 92 11.08 -1.90 -15.20
CA ARG A 92 12.33 -2.54 -15.61
C ARG A 92 12.89 -3.39 -14.48
N THR A 93 12.93 -2.85 -13.28
CA THR A 93 13.38 -3.54 -12.06
C THR A 93 12.47 -4.72 -11.76
N PHE A 94 11.15 -4.55 -11.89
CA PHE A 94 10.20 -5.62 -11.64
C PHE A 94 10.30 -6.74 -12.69
N ILE A 95 10.48 -6.42 -13.98
CA ILE A 95 10.74 -7.42 -15.05
C ILE A 95 12.03 -8.20 -14.76
N ALA A 96 13.09 -7.52 -14.32
CA ALA A 96 14.33 -8.19 -13.92
C ALA A 96 14.10 -9.13 -12.73
N ALA A 97 13.34 -8.69 -11.72
CA ALA A 97 12.97 -9.52 -10.56
C ALA A 97 12.20 -10.79 -10.97
N LEU A 98 11.22 -10.65 -11.87
CA LEU A 98 10.44 -11.78 -12.40
C LEU A 98 11.33 -12.80 -13.14
N LYS A 99 12.26 -12.31 -13.95
CA LYS A 99 13.14 -13.14 -14.77
C LYS A 99 14.22 -13.86 -13.96
N GLU A 100 14.82 -13.16 -13.01
CA GLU A 100 16.02 -13.61 -12.28
C GLU A 100 15.69 -14.20 -10.90
N GLY A 101 14.48 -13.95 -10.40
CA GLY A 101 13.97 -14.54 -9.16
C GLY A 101 14.55 -13.94 -7.87
N PRO A 102 14.35 -14.62 -6.73
CA PRO A 102 14.62 -14.08 -5.39
C PRO A 102 16.06 -13.66 -5.09
N ASN A 103 17.04 -14.21 -5.81
CA ASN A 103 18.46 -13.91 -5.60
C ASN A 103 18.94 -12.69 -6.41
N SER A 104 18.05 -12.04 -7.16
CA SER A 104 18.39 -10.90 -8.01
C SER A 104 18.37 -9.58 -7.27
N THR A 105 19.16 -8.61 -7.77
CA THR A 105 19.10 -7.22 -7.30
C THR A 105 17.71 -6.64 -7.51
N GLY A 106 17.05 -6.94 -8.64
CA GLY A 106 15.69 -6.45 -8.92
C GLY A 106 14.69 -6.90 -7.87
N PHE A 107 14.73 -8.18 -7.48
CA PHE A 107 13.87 -8.70 -6.43
C PHE A 107 14.14 -8.03 -5.08
N ALA A 108 15.42 -7.91 -4.70
CA ALA A 108 15.81 -7.24 -3.46
C ALA A 108 15.35 -5.77 -3.41
N THR A 109 15.43 -5.05 -4.54
CA THR A 109 14.96 -3.67 -4.65
C THR A 109 13.46 -3.57 -4.46
N ILE A 110 12.66 -4.40 -5.15
CA ILE A 110 11.20 -4.36 -5.00
C ILE A 110 10.78 -4.81 -3.59
N LEU A 111 11.41 -5.85 -3.02
CA LEU A 111 11.15 -6.28 -1.64
C LEU A 111 11.39 -5.15 -0.64
N ALA A 112 12.51 -4.41 -0.77
CA ALA A 112 12.79 -3.26 0.08
C ALA A 112 11.73 -2.16 -0.08
N GLN A 113 11.25 -1.94 -1.30
CA GLN A 113 10.17 -0.99 -1.58
C GLN A 113 8.84 -1.42 -0.93
N LEU A 114 8.46 -2.71 -1.01
CA LEU A 114 7.24 -3.21 -0.35
C LEU A 114 7.32 -3.07 1.17
N LYS A 115 8.49 -3.31 1.77
CA LYS A 115 8.72 -3.08 3.20
C LYS A 115 8.57 -1.60 3.57
N ALA A 116 9.07 -0.70 2.74
CA ALA A 116 8.91 0.74 2.96
C ALA A 116 7.44 1.16 2.86
N PHE A 117 6.69 0.63 1.89
CA PHE A 117 5.23 0.82 1.78
C PHE A 117 4.47 0.30 2.98
N GLN A 118 4.79 -0.91 3.45
CA GLN A 118 4.19 -1.46 4.67
C GLN A 118 4.44 -0.57 5.90
N ALA A 119 5.62 0.05 5.97
CA ALA A 119 5.99 0.91 7.09
C ALA A 119 5.32 2.31 7.07
N THR A 120 4.58 2.69 6.02
CA THR A 120 3.93 4.02 5.96
C THR A 120 2.74 4.15 6.89
N ASP A 121 2.09 3.05 7.23
CA ASP A 121 0.93 3.03 8.14
C ASP A 121 0.96 1.74 8.96
N SER A 122 0.98 1.88 10.28
CA SER A 122 1.00 0.75 11.22
C SER A 122 -0.21 -0.19 11.13
N ARG A 123 -1.29 0.23 10.47
CA ARG A 123 -2.46 -0.62 10.20
C ARG A 123 -2.19 -1.67 9.11
N ILE A 124 -1.21 -1.43 8.23
CA ILE A 124 -0.90 -2.33 7.12
C ILE A 124 -0.23 -3.59 7.65
N ALA A 125 -0.91 -4.72 7.49
CA ALA A 125 -0.40 -6.02 7.87
C ALA A 125 0.59 -6.56 6.84
N PHE A 126 0.29 -6.42 5.54
CA PHE A 126 1.13 -6.92 4.45
C PHE A 126 1.05 -6.02 3.22
N VAL A 127 2.14 -5.96 2.47
CA VAL A 127 2.17 -5.41 1.11
C VAL A 127 2.80 -6.46 0.20
N TYR A 128 2.16 -6.77 -0.92
CA TYR A 128 2.59 -7.84 -1.80
C TYR A 128 2.22 -7.59 -3.26
N ILE A 129 2.94 -8.25 -4.16
CA ILE A 129 2.63 -8.27 -5.58
C ILE A 129 2.18 -9.68 -5.95
N LEU A 130 1.03 -9.78 -6.60
CA LEU A 130 0.49 -11.00 -7.16
C LEU A 130 0.70 -11.05 -8.67
N GLU A 131 0.81 -12.26 -9.19
CA GLU A 131 0.61 -12.60 -10.59
C GLU A 131 -0.77 -13.21 -10.74
N GLN A 132 -1.52 -12.73 -11.73
CA GLN A 132 -2.80 -13.29 -12.13
C GLN A 132 -2.72 -13.73 -13.59
N GLN A 133 -2.84 -15.03 -13.82
CA GLN A 133 -2.77 -15.64 -15.14
C GLN A 133 -3.68 -16.87 -15.21
N ASN A 134 -4.58 -16.90 -16.21
CA ASN A 134 -5.48 -18.04 -16.47
C ASN A 134 -6.30 -18.49 -15.24
N GLY A 135 -6.78 -17.53 -14.43
CA GLY A 135 -7.53 -17.79 -13.20
C GLY A 135 -6.69 -18.33 -12.05
N ILE A 136 -5.37 -18.46 -12.21
CA ILE A 136 -4.43 -18.83 -11.15
C ILE A 136 -3.77 -17.56 -10.63
N VAL A 137 -3.72 -17.45 -9.30
CA VAL A 137 -3.09 -16.34 -8.59
C VAL A 137 -1.84 -16.86 -7.89
N ARG A 138 -0.72 -16.17 -8.05
CA ARG A 138 0.56 -16.51 -7.39
C ARG A 138 1.14 -15.31 -6.67
N PHE A 139 1.76 -15.54 -5.52
CA PHE A 139 2.59 -14.55 -4.86
C PHE A 139 3.89 -14.36 -5.64
N VAL A 140 4.20 -13.12 -6.00
CA VAL A 140 5.48 -12.78 -6.64
C VAL A 140 6.45 -12.30 -5.56
N ILE A 141 6.14 -11.18 -4.90
CA ILE A 141 6.98 -10.61 -3.84
C ILE A 141 6.06 -10.23 -2.69
N VAL A 142 6.39 -10.67 -1.48
CA VAL A 142 5.67 -10.33 -0.24
C VAL A 142 6.60 -9.56 0.68
N SER A 143 6.10 -8.56 1.41
CA SER A 143 6.93 -7.68 2.23
C SER A 143 7.67 -8.42 3.35
N ASP A 144 7.17 -9.58 3.77
CA ASP A 144 7.79 -10.45 4.78
C ASP A 144 8.59 -11.62 4.17
N TYR A 145 8.93 -11.56 2.88
CA TYR A 145 9.64 -12.65 2.20
C TYR A 145 10.91 -13.07 2.96
N GLY A 146 11.07 -14.39 3.14
CA GLY A 146 12.17 -15.01 3.89
C GLY A 146 11.90 -15.17 5.39
N MET A 147 10.76 -14.68 5.89
CA MET A 147 10.31 -14.96 7.25
C MET A 147 9.66 -16.35 7.35
N PRO A 148 9.68 -16.99 8.54
CA PRO A 148 8.95 -18.23 8.77
C PRO A 148 7.46 -18.07 8.40
N ASN A 149 6.92 -19.05 7.69
CA ASN A 149 5.53 -19.09 7.21
C ASN A 149 5.13 -18.01 6.19
N SER A 150 6.05 -17.18 5.70
CA SER A 150 5.79 -16.24 4.60
C SER A 150 5.54 -17.00 3.28
N ALA A 151 4.73 -16.42 2.39
CA ALA A 151 4.55 -16.95 1.05
C ALA A 151 5.85 -16.89 0.24
N THR A 152 6.11 -17.93 -0.55
CA THR A 152 7.32 -18.00 -1.37
C THR A 152 7.09 -17.46 -2.78
N PHE A 153 8.16 -17.11 -3.48
CA PHE A 153 8.11 -16.68 -4.88
C PHE A 153 7.40 -17.73 -5.75
N MET A 154 6.42 -17.27 -6.52
CA MET A 154 5.54 -18.04 -7.40
C MET A 154 4.68 -19.10 -6.69
N MET A 155 4.50 -18.99 -5.36
CA MET A 155 3.55 -19.82 -4.64
C MET A 155 2.13 -19.52 -5.10
N VAL A 156 1.37 -20.55 -5.47
CA VAL A 156 -0.08 -20.40 -5.74
C VAL A 156 -0.76 -19.94 -4.46
N TYR A 157 -1.58 -18.89 -4.54
CA TYR A 157 -2.31 -18.35 -3.40
C TYR A 157 -3.40 -19.37 -2.99
N PRO A 158 -3.26 -20.05 -1.84
CA PRO A 158 -4.27 -20.98 -1.36
C PRO A 158 -5.53 -20.22 -0.96
N GLY A 159 -6.66 -20.55 -1.58
CA GLY A 159 -7.93 -19.89 -1.25
C GLY A 159 -8.03 -18.45 -1.70
N ALA A 160 -7.34 -18.08 -2.80
CA ALA A 160 -7.44 -16.74 -3.38
C ALA A 160 -8.91 -16.28 -3.52
N PRO A 161 -9.24 -15.05 -3.08
CA PRO A 161 -10.57 -14.46 -3.26
C PRO A 161 -11.11 -14.58 -4.68
N GLU A 162 -12.44 -14.74 -4.82
CA GLU A 162 -13.09 -14.94 -6.12
C GLU A 162 -12.82 -13.79 -7.10
N GLU A 163 -12.69 -12.56 -6.59
CA GLU A 163 -12.39 -11.37 -7.38
C GLU A 163 -11.04 -11.47 -8.09
N LEU A 164 -10.09 -12.20 -7.52
CA LEU A 164 -8.77 -12.44 -8.11
C LEU A 164 -8.77 -13.58 -9.14
N LYS A 165 -9.92 -14.20 -9.44
CA LYS A 165 -10.02 -15.19 -10.53
C LYS A 165 -10.24 -14.56 -11.90
N THR A 166 -10.68 -13.30 -11.94
CA THR A 166 -10.87 -12.52 -13.17
C THR A 166 -9.93 -11.32 -13.22
N PRO A 167 -9.32 -10.98 -14.37
CA PRO A 167 -8.34 -9.90 -14.47
C PRO A 167 -8.76 -8.60 -13.77
N ILE A 168 -7.99 -8.17 -12.78
CA ILE A 168 -8.20 -6.90 -12.09
C ILE A 168 -7.78 -5.75 -13.02
N THR A 169 -8.75 -4.93 -13.44
CA THR A 169 -8.51 -3.83 -14.40
C THR A 169 -8.52 -2.44 -13.77
N ALA A 170 -8.96 -2.33 -12.52
CA ALA A 170 -9.02 -1.09 -11.76
C ALA A 170 -8.77 -1.36 -10.27
N PRO A 171 -8.38 -0.34 -9.48
CA PRO A 171 -8.26 -0.48 -8.04
C PRO A 171 -9.59 -0.90 -7.39
N MET A 172 -9.53 -1.79 -6.41
CA MET A 172 -10.69 -2.23 -5.64
C MET A 172 -10.32 -2.62 -4.22
N GLY A 173 -11.27 -2.45 -3.29
CA GLY A 173 -11.14 -2.94 -1.92
C GLY A 173 -12.15 -4.04 -1.64
N VAL A 174 -11.74 -5.09 -0.94
CA VAL A 174 -12.53 -6.31 -0.72
C VAL A 174 -12.38 -6.85 0.71
N GLY A 175 -13.13 -7.91 1.02
CA GLY A 175 -13.09 -8.61 2.29
C GLY A 175 -14.17 -8.18 3.31
N PRO A 176 -14.06 -8.62 4.57
CA PRO A 176 -12.92 -9.36 5.12
C PRO A 176 -12.82 -10.79 4.57
N TYR A 177 -11.60 -11.26 4.33
CA TYR A 177 -11.29 -12.65 3.95
C TYR A 177 -10.34 -13.28 4.95
N THR A 178 -10.50 -14.58 5.19
CA THR A 178 -9.63 -15.37 6.07
C THR A 178 -8.80 -16.34 5.25
N ASP A 179 -7.49 -16.34 5.51
CA ASP A 179 -6.49 -17.19 4.87
C ASP A 179 -5.49 -17.74 5.93
N PRO A 180 -4.43 -18.47 5.54
CA PRO A 180 -3.43 -18.98 6.49
C PRO A 180 -2.65 -17.92 7.28
N TRP A 181 -2.66 -16.65 6.85
CA TRP A 181 -1.90 -15.54 7.45
C TRP A 181 -2.78 -14.62 8.33
N GLY A 182 -4.11 -14.72 8.22
CA GLY A 182 -5.05 -14.04 9.11
C GLY A 182 -6.39 -13.72 8.47
N THR A 183 -7.04 -12.68 9.00
CA THR A 183 -8.27 -12.12 8.43
C THR A 183 -8.01 -10.67 8.06
N PHE A 184 -8.32 -10.29 6.82
CA PHE A 184 -7.93 -9.00 6.25
C PHE A 184 -9.04 -8.34 5.45
N LEU A 185 -9.11 -7.01 5.53
CA LEU A 185 -9.53 -6.20 4.39
C LEU A 185 -8.35 -6.03 3.45
N SER A 186 -8.60 -6.08 2.16
CA SER A 186 -7.55 -6.01 1.14
C SER A 186 -7.85 -4.95 0.11
N GLY A 187 -6.84 -4.21 -0.31
CA GLY A 187 -6.86 -3.34 -1.48
C GLY A 187 -6.02 -3.93 -2.60
N TYR A 188 -6.54 -3.92 -3.82
CA TYR A 188 -5.88 -4.43 -5.01
C TYR A 188 -5.80 -3.34 -6.07
N ALA A 189 -4.69 -3.24 -6.79
CA ALA A 189 -4.56 -2.38 -7.96
C ALA A 189 -3.64 -2.98 -9.03
N PRO A 190 -3.97 -2.84 -10.32
CA PRO A 190 -3.12 -3.36 -11.38
C PRO A 190 -1.79 -2.60 -11.47
N VAL A 191 -0.69 -3.33 -11.55
CA VAL A 191 0.63 -2.82 -11.88
C VAL A 191 0.72 -2.71 -13.41
N LYS A 192 0.90 -1.49 -13.91
CA LYS A 192 0.93 -1.23 -15.36
C LYS A 192 2.20 -1.79 -15.98
N MET A 193 2.09 -2.91 -16.67
CA MET A 193 3.17 -3.52 -17.44
C MET A 193 2.94 -3.35 -18.95
N SER A 194 4.00 -3.47 -19.75
CA SER A 194 3.90 -3.39 -21.20
C SER A 194 3.17 -4.62 -21.77
N ALA A 195 1.90 -4.44 -22.13
CA ALA A 195 0.98 -5.35 -22.83
C ALA A 195 1.40 -6.85 -22.86
N ASN A 196 0.85 -7.60 -21.92
CA ASN A 196 0.93 -9.06 -21.81
C ASN A 196 -0.39 -9.58 -21.23
N GLU A 197 -0.69 -10.87 -21.44
CA GLU A 197 -1.90 -11.54 -20.92
C GLU A 197 -1.93 -11.62 -19.39
N THR A 198 -0.75 -11.60 -18.76
CA THR A 198 -0.58 -11.64 -17.31
C THR A 198 -0.87 -10.28 -16.68
N THR A 199 -1.75 -10.26 -15.69
CA THR A 199 -2.00 -9.09 -14.85
C THR A 199 -1.17 -9.21 -13.57
N TYR A 200 -0.38 -8.19 -13.26
CA TYR A 200 0.28 -8.10 -11.96
C TYR A 200 -0.49 -7.13 -11.07
N ILE A 201 -0.60 -7.46 -9.78
CA ILE A 201 -1.48 -6.75 -8.85
C ILE A 201 -0.65 -6.34 -7.63
N MET A 202 -0.65 -5.04 -7.31
CA MET A 202 -0.22 -4.55 -6.01
C MET A 202 -1.37 -4.78 -5.02
N ALA A 203 -1.05 -5.39 -3.90
CA ALA A 203 -2.00 -5.71 -2.86
C ALA A 203 -1.54 -5.18 -1.49
N VAL A 204 -2.50 -4.69 -0.71
CA VAL A 204 -2.30 -4.17 0.64
C VAL A 204 -3.34 -4.76 1.55
N ASP A 205 -2.91 -5.40 2.64
CA ASP A 205 -3.81 -5.97 3.63
C ASP A 205 -3.81 -5.16 4.92
N MET A 206 -4.99 -4.97 5.50
CA MET A 206 -5.19 -4.46 6.85
C MET A 206 -5.93 -5.50 7.67
N ARG A 207 -5.42 -5.79 8.88
CA ARG A 207 -6.02 -6.77 9.78
C ARG A 207 -7.35 -6.26 10.35
N VAL A 208 -8.33 -7.14 10.44
CA VAL A 208 -9.63 -6.90 11.12
C VAL A 208 -9.76 -7.65 12.43
#